data_AF-A0A4Y2UYZ1-F1
#
_entry.id   AF-A0A4Y2UYZ1-F1
#
_cell.length_a   1.000
_cell.length_b   1.000
_cell.length_c   1.000
_cell.angle_alpha   90.00
_cell.angle_beta   90.00
_cell.angle_gamma   90.00
#
_symmetry.space_group_name_H-M   'P 1'
#
loop_
_entity.id
_entity.type
_entity.pdbx_description
1 polymer ?
#
loop_
_entity_poly.entity_id
_entity_poly.type
_entity_poly.pdbx_seq_one_letter_code
_entity_poly.pdbx_strand_id
1 'polypeptide(L)'
;MSDITNAYNNSSRPLKHHEELYLPPHLRELKTARNRSKKGWQRFRDPASKNLFNRAQARFRNAMSEFNQSMYISQNEQLNIYDGTLWRRTKRLKSKRSEIPQLKNPGTNLPSHTDLEKAEIIADHLESQFTPNDFGDPNTERTVEKSIREFKNEIRTSKFKKVQPSEIICFMKHIKINKAPGIDSLQIIC
;
A
#
# COMPACT_ATOMS: atom_id res chain seq x y z
N MET A 1 7.60 22.25 -21.99
CA MET A 1 8.01 20.83 -22.20
C MET A 1 9.37 20.50 -21.59
N SER A 2 10.29 21.46 -21.43
CA SER A 2 11.58 21.30 -20.74
C SER A 2 11.43 21.02 -19.24
N ASP A 3 10.47 21.65 -18.56
CA ASP A 3 10.38 21.59 -17.09
C ASP A 3 10.00 20.23 -16.54
N ILE A 4 9.11 19.50 -17.23
CA ILE A 4 8.73 18.13 -16.85
C ILE A 4 9.92 17.19 -17.02
N THR A 5 10.68 17.36 -18.10
CA THR A 5 11.86 16.54 -18.39
C THR A 5 12.98 16.83 -17.38
N ASN A 6 13.17 18.10 -17.01
CA ASN A 6 14.14 18.52 -15.99
C ASN A 6 13.75 18.06 -14.58
N ALA A 7 12.47 18.14 -14.21
CA ALA A 7 11.99 17.64 -12.93
C ALA A 7 12.15 16.11 -12.81
N TYR A 8 11.90 15.36 -13.88
CA TYR A 8 12.14 13.91 -13.94
C TYR A 8 13.62 13.55 -13.76
N ASN A 9 14.52 14.28 -14.42
CA ASN A 9 15.96 14.05 -14.32
C ASN A 9 16.51 14.41 -12.92
N ASN A 10 16.01 15.50 -12.30
CA ASN A 10 16.45 15.93 -10.97
C ASN A 10 15.87 15.07 -9.82
N SER A 11 14.68 14.47 -10.01
CA SER A 11 14.06 13.58 -9.01
C SER A 11 14.53 12.13 -9.11
N SER A 12 15.11 11.75 -10.25
CA SER A 12 15.71 10.43 -10.44
C SER A 12 17.07 10.40 -9.76
N ARG A 13 17.20 9.63 -8.66
CA ARG A 13 18.51 9.35 -8.09
C ARG A 13 19.41 8.74 -9.18
N PRO A 14 20.60 9.29 -9.45
CA PRO A 14 21.53 8.64 -10.37
C PRO A 14 21.81 7.24 -9.81
N LEU A 15 21.54 6.22 -10.61
CA LEU A 15 21.89 4.84 -10.26
C LEU A 15 23.40 4.83 -10.03
N LYS A 16 23.84 4.59 -8.80
CA LYS A 16 25.28 4.51 -8.55
C LYS A 16 25.82 3.39 -9.41
N HIS A 17 26.96 3.62 -10.07
CA HIS A 17 27.61 2.63 -10.95
C HIS A 17 27.91 1.28 -10.24
N HIS A 18 27.92 1.27 -8.90
CA HIS A 18 28.08 0.07 -8.05
C HIS A 18 26.78 -0.44 -7.39
N GLU A 19 25.66 0.29 -7.50
CA GLU A 19 24.35 -0.13 -6.96
C GLU A 19 23.59 -1.04 -7.93
N GLU A 20 23.95 -1.05 -9.22
CA GLU A 20 23.79 -2.25 -10.02
C GLU A 20 24.84 -3.28 -9.58
N LEU A 21 24.60 -3.86 -8.40
CA LEU A 21 25.07 -5.21 -8.12
C LEU A 21 24.66 -6.04 -9.35
N TYR A 22 25.65 -6.48 -10.11
CA TYR A 22 25.51 -7.05 -11.45
C TYR A 22 24.57 -8.27 -11.38
N LEU A 23 23.27 -8.02 -11.52
CA LEU A 23 22.28 -9.08 -11.59
C LEU A 23 22.62 -9.87 -12.86
N PRO A 24 22.84 -11.18 -12.77
CA PRO A 24 23.06 -12.01 -13.93
C PRO A 24 22.02 -11.70 -15.03
N PRO A 25 22.41 -11.73 -16.32
CA PRO A 25 21.52 -11.36 -17.43
C PRO A 25 20.14 -12.02 -17.34
N HIS A 26 20.08 -13.30 -17.00
CA HIS A 26 18.82 -14.04 -16.85
C HIS A 26 17.90 -13.47 -15.75
N LEU A 27 18.42 -12.99 -14.61
CA LEU A 27 17.60 -12.35 -13.56
C LEU A 27 17.09 -10.98 -14.00
N ARG A 28 17.88 -10.23 -14.80
CA ARG A 28 17.45 -8.95 -15.36
C ARG A 28 16.31 -9.14 -16.35
N GLU A 29 16.38 -10.19 -17.18
CA GLU A 29 15.30 -10.56 -18.09
C GLU A 29 14.02 -10.90 -17.32
N LEU A 30 14.11 -11.74 -16.27
CA LEU A 30 12.98 -12.07 -15.41
C LEU A 30 12.37 -10.83 -14.72
N LYS A 31 13.22 -9.93 -14.20
CA LYS A 31 12.79 -8.64 -13.63
C LYS A 31 12.04 -7.80 -14.65
N THR A 32 12.56 -7.73 -15.87
CA THR A 32 11.96 -6.97 -16.99
C THR A 32 10.62 -7.56 -17.41
N ALA A 33 10.53 -8.89 -17.58
CA ALA A 33 9.29 -9.59 -17.90
C ALA A 33 8.22 -9.41 -16.81
N ARG A 34 8.62 -9.47 -15.53
CA ARG A 34 7.76 -9.18 -14.38
C ARG A 34 7.23 -7.75 -14.42
N ASN A 35 8.09 -6.77 -14.69
CA ASN A 35 7.70 -5.36 -14.76
C ASN A 35 6.75 -5.08 -15.93
N ARG A 36 6.99 -5.69 -17.10
CA ARG A 36 6.08 -5.64 -18.25
C ARG A 36 4.69 -6.17 -17.88
N SER A 37 4.64 -7.33 -17.23
CA SER A 37 3.37 -7.95 -16.78
C SER A 37 2.65 -7.10 -15.73
N LYS A 38 3.40 -6.51 -14.78
CA LYS A 38 2.86 -5.56 -13.78
C LYS A 38 2.21 -4.35 -14.44
N LYS A 39 2.86 -3.77 -15.45
CA LYS A 39 2.34 -2.64 -16.22
C LYS A 39 1.05 -3.02 -16.95
N GLY A 40 0.98 -4.21 -17.52
CA GLY A 40 -0.25 -4.77 -18.12
C GLY A 40 -1.39 -4.85 -17.11
N TRP A 41 -1.14 -5.50 -15.96
CA TRP A 41 -2.13 -5.61 -14.90
C TRP A 41 -2.62 -4.26 -14.36
N GLN A 42 -1.71 -3.31 -14.15
CA GLN A 42 -2.08 -1.98 -13.65
C GLN A 42 -2.97 -1.20 -14.61
N ARG A 43 -2.83 -1.43 -15.93
CA ARG A 43 -3.65 -0.79 -16.98
C ARG A 43 -5.04 -1.39 -17.08
N PHE A 44 -5.13 -2.72 -17.21
CA PHE A 44 -6.39 -3.39 -17.55
C PHE A 44 -7.18 -3.88 -16.34
N ARG A 45 -6.51 -4.11 -15.20
CA ARG A 45 -7.10 -4.56 -13.92
C ARG A 45 -7.95 -5.84 -14.01
N ASP A 46 -7.75 -6.65 -15.05
CA ASP A 46 -8.46 -7.90 -15.26
C ASP A 46 -7.78 -9.12 -14.56
N PRO A 47 -8.50 -10.23 -14.34
CA PRO A 47 -7.94 -11.42 -13.72
C PRO A 47 -6.82 -12.11 -14.52
N ALA A 48 -6.89 -12.11 -15.86
CA ALA A 48 -5.89 -12.78 -16.69
C ALA A 48 -4.54 -12.07 -16.63
N SER A 49 -4.53 -10.74 -16.69
CA SER A 49 -3.31 -9.94 -16.53
C SER A 49 -2.75 -10.04 -15.10
N LYS A 50 -3.61 -10.12 -14.08
CA LYS A 50 -3.19 -10.39 -12.69
C LYS A 50 -2.50 -11.74 -12.56
N ASN A 51 -3.06 -12.79 -13.17
CA ASN A 51 -2.46 -14.13 -13.17
C ASN A 51 -1.11 -14.16 -13.88
N LEU A 52 -0.98 -13.47 -15.02
CA LEU A 52 0.28 -13.33 -15.74
C LEU A 52 1.35 -12.62 -14.88
N PHE A 53 0.99 -11.51 -14.24
CA PHE A 53 1.87 -10.81 -13.32
C PHE A 53 2.31 -11.69 -12.14
N ASN A 54 1.38 -12.40 -11.50
CA ASN A 54 1.68 -13.28 -10.38
C ASN A 54 2.65 -14.40 -10.79
N ARG A 55 2.45 -15.03 -11.96
CA ARG A 55 3.36 -16.05 -12.51
C ARG A 55 4.76 -15.48 -12.74
N ALA A 56 4.87 -14.30 -13.36
CA ALA A 56 6.15 -13.65 -13.60
C ALA A 56 6.85 -13.24 -12.30
N GLN A 57 6.07 -12.77 -11.30
CA GLN A 57 6.55 -12.42 -9.98
C GLN A 57 7.07 -13.63 -9.21
N ALA A 58 6.37 -14.77 -9.27
CA ALA A 58 6.80 -16.02 -8.65
C ALA A 58 8.12 -16.51 -9.27
N ARG A 59 8.21 -16.56 -10.60
CA ARG A 59 9.46 -16.92 -11.31
C ARG A 59 10.63 -16.05 -10.90
N PHE A 60 10.44 -14.73 -10.87
CA PHE A 60 11.48 -13.80 -10.47
C PHE A 60 11.89 -13.98 -9.00
N ARG A 61 10.93 -14.19 -8.08
CA ARG A 61 11.23 -14.45 -6.67
C ARG A 61 12.03 -15.73 -6.47
N ASN A 62 11.65 -16.82 -7.14
CA ASN A 62 12.32 -18.10 -7.02
C ASN A 62 13.78 -18.00 -7.51
N ALA A 63 13.98 -17.48 -8.73
CA ALA A 63 15.32 -17.32 -9.30
C ALA A 63 16.21 -16.39 -8.45
N MET A 64 15.64 -15.32 -7.89
CA MET A 64 16.37 -14.44 -6.96
C MET A 64 16.74 -15.15 -5.66
N SER A 65 15.83 -15.98 -5.12
CA SER A 65 16.08 -16.75 -3.90
C SER A 65 17.19 -17.77 -4.12
N GLU A 66 17.15 -18.50 -5.23
CA GLU A 66 18.18 -19.47 -5.64
C GLU A 66 19.55 -18.79 -5.80
N PHE A 67 19.59 -17.67 -6.52
CA PHE A 67 20.82 -16.91 -6.71
C PHE A 67 21.38 -16.37 -5.38
N ASN A 68 20.54 -15.81 -4.52
CA ASN A 68 21.00 -15.33 -3.22
C ASN A 68 21.51 -16.48 -2.33
N GLN A 69 20.86 -17.64 -2.40
CA GLN A 69 21.28 -18.82 -1.66
C GLN A 69 22.63 -19.35 -2.16
N SER A 70 22.81 -19.46 -3.48
CA SER A 70 24.08 -19.92 -4.07
C SER A 70 25.22 -18.96 -3.76
N MET A 71 24.97 -17.66 -3.87
CA MET A 71 25.94 -16.62 -3.49
C MET A 71 26.29 -16.69 -2.00
N TYR A 72 25.31 -16.93 -1.13
CA TYR A 72 25.53 -17.08 0.31
C TYR A 72 26.37 -18.33 0.64
N ILE A 73 26.09 -19.46 0.00
CA ILE A 73 26.87 -20.70 0.16
C ILE A 73 28.31 -20.46 -0.28
N SER A 74 28.52 -19.94 -1.49
CA SER A 74 29.86 -19.65 -2.02
C SER A 74 30.65 -18.69 -1.13
N GLN A 75 30.01 -17.64 -0.60
CA GLN A 75 30.63 -16.72 0.34
C GLN A 75 31.03 -17.39 1.66
N ASN A 76 30.26 -18.37 2.13
CA ASN A 76 30.59 -19.10 3.36
C ASN A 76 31.73 -20.09 3.14
N GLU A 77 31.80 -20.77 1.99
CA GLU A 77 32.89 -21.66 1.61
C GLU A 77 34.24 -20.93 1.52
N GLN A 78 34.21 -19.65 1.14
CA GLN A 78 35.40 -18.79 1.04
C GLN A 78 35.84 -18.19 2.39
N LEU A 79 35.12 -18.44 3.50
CA LEU A 79 35.51 -17.91 4.81
C LEU A 79 36.77 -18.60 5.32
N ASN A 80 37.71 -17.79 5.77
CA ASN A 80 39.01 -18.26 6.26
C ASN A 80 39.38 -17.54 7.57
N ILE A 81 40.15 -18.25 8.41
CA ILE A 81 40.67 -17.75 9.69
C ILE A 81 41.89 -16.84 9.46
N TYR A 82 42.77 -17.20 8.52
CA TYR A 82 44.06 -16.56 8.27
C TYR A 82 43.91 -15.17 7.62
N ASP A 83 42.90 -14.95 6.79
CA ASP A 83 42.64 -13.66 6.12
C ASP A 83 41.63 -12.75 6.88
N GLY A 84 41.21 -13.20 8.07
CA GLY A 84 40.26 -12.51 8.94
C GLY A 84 38.85 -12.33 8.36
N THR A 85 38.50 -12.99 7.25
CA THR A 85 37.14 -12.94 6.66
C THR A 85 36.11 -13.55 7.58
N LEU A 86 36.43 -14.69 8.22
CA LEU A 86 35.57 -15.34 9.20
C LEU A 86 35.27 -14.40 10.38
N TRP A 87 36.29 -13.77 10.94
CA TRP A 87 36.13 -12.81 12.04
C TRP A 87 35.24 -11.62 11.65
N ARG A 88 35.47 -11.02 10.48
CA ARG A 88 34.64 -9.93 9.97
C ARG A 88 33.18 -10.37 9.79
N ARG A 89 32.95 -11.58 9.27
CA ARG A 89 31.61 -12.15 9.09
C ARG A 89 30.90 -12.34 10.43
N THR A 90 31.57 -12.96 11.40
CA THR A 90 31.06 -13.18 12.75
C THR A 90 30.77 -11.86 13.47
N LYS A 91 31.66 -10.87 13.37
CA LYS A 91 31.46 -9.53 13.94
C LYS A 91 30.19 -8.87 13.38
N ARG A 92 29.96 -8.96 12.05
CA ARG A 92 28.74 -8.42 11.41
C ARG A 92 27.46 -9.14 11.86
N LEU A 93 27.52 -10.44 12.15
CA LEU A 93 26.37 -11.20 12.65
C LEU A 93 26.05 -10.86 14.11
N LYS A 94 27.07 -10.63 14.93
CA LYS A 94 26.92 -10.28 16.36
C LYS A 94 26.62 -8.79 16.60
N SER A 95 26.98 -7.92 15.67
CA SER A 95 26.76 -6.48 15.78
C SER A 95 25.27 -6.16 15.59
N LYS A 96 24.70 -5.36 16.51
CA LYS A 96 23.36 -4.78 16.35
C LYS A 96 23.38 -3.89 15.10
N ARG A 97 22.53 -4.19 14.12
CA ARG A 97 22.50 -3.47 12.82
C ARG A 97 22.06 -2.01 12.93
N SER A 98 21.29 -1.69 13.96
CA SER A 98 20.80 -0.35 14.24
C SER A 98 20.59 -0.21 15.73
N GLU A 99 21.16 0.84 16.31
CA GLU A 99 20.74 1.31 17.61
C GLU A 99 19.40 2.03 17.42
N ILE A 100 18.40 1.64 18.21
CA ILE A 100 17.14 2.38 18.24
C ILE A 100 17.47 3.71 18.91
N PRO A 101 17.26 4.86 18.24
CA PRO A 101 17.56 6.16 18.83
C PRO A 101 16.68 6.35 20.07
N GLN A 102 17.26 6.97 21.09
CA GLN A 102 16.48 7.34 22.29
C GLN A 102 15.39 8.33 21.89
N LEU A 103 14.18 8.13 22.41
CA LEU A 103 13.10 9.08 22.23
C LEU A 103 13.50 10.40 22.91
N LYS A 104 13.38 11.50 22.19
CA LYS A 104 13.75 12.83 22.69
C LYS A 104 12.49 13.65 22.86
N ASN A 105 12.45 14.41 23.95
CA ASN A 105 11.41 15.41 24.11
C ASN A 105 11.61 16.52 23.04
N PRO A 106 10.59 16.84 22.25
CA PRO A 106 10.71 17.83 21.17
C PRO A 106 10.99 19.26 21.67
N GLY A 107 10.57 19.61 22.89
CA GLY A 107 10.79 20.93 23.48
C GLY A 107 12.20 21.10 24.07
N THR A 108 12.73 20.08 24.76
CA THR A 108 14.03 20.18 25.44
C THR A 108 15.18 19.54 24.67
N ASN A 109 14.89 18.74 23.63
CA ASN A 109 15.84 17.89 22.90
C ASN A 109 16.62 16.88 23.76
N LEU A 110 16.21 16.70 25.02
CA LEU A 110 16.80 15.74 25.93
C LEU A 110 16.17 14.35 25.75
N PRO A 111 16.94 13.26 25.93
CA PRO A 111 16.39 11.92 25.94
C PRO A 111 15.38 11.71 27.08
N SER A 112 14.28 11.02 26.79
CA SER A 112 13.35 10.53 27.82
C SER A 112 13.93 9.28 28.48
N HIS A 113 14.00 9.27 29.80
CA HIS A 113 14.56 8.18 30.58
C HIS A 113 13.48 7.30 31.21
N THR A 114 12.36 7.89 31.63
CA THR A 114 11.26 7.15 32.27
C THR A 114 10.21 6.72 31.25
N ASP A 115 9.43 5.69 31.59
CA ASP A 115 8.35 5.23 30.72
C ASP A 115 7.17 6.21 30.69
N LEU A 116 6.97 6.98 31.77
CA LEU A 116 6.00 8.07 31.82
C LEU A 116 6.37 9.18 30.82
N GLU A 117 7.61 9.67 30.84
CA GLU A 117 8.08 10.68 29.88
C GLU A 117 7.90 10.24 28.43
N LYS A 118 8.15 8.95 28.15
CA LYS A 118 7.95 8.40 26.80
C LYS A 118 6.48 8.38 26.41
N ALA A 119 5.60 7.99 27.34
CA ALA A 119 4.16 7.95 27.11
C ALA A 119 3.62 9.34 26.79
N GLU A 120 4.01 10.35 27.56
CA GLU A 120 3.60 11.75 27.33
C GLU A 120 4.11 12.26 25.98
N ILE A 121 5.39 12.06 25.63
CA ILE A 121 5.92 12.49 24.32
C ILE A 121 5.15 11.83 23.15
N ILE A 122 4.78 10.56 23.30
CA ILE A 122 4.00 9.85 22.28
C ILE A 122 2.57 10.40 22.23
N ALA A 123 1.95 10.66 23.39
CA ALA A 123 0.61 11.24 23.47
C ALA A 123 0.56 12.62 22.78
N ASP A 124 1.46 13.53 23.14
CA ASP A 124 1.60 14.86 22.55
C ASP A 124 1.80 14.78 21.02
N HIS A 125 2.67 13.87 20.57
CA HIS A 125 2.93 13.67 19.15
C HIS A 125 1.67 13.19 18.41
N LEU A 126 0.95 12.22 18.97
CA LEU A 126 -0.27 11.69 18.37
C LEU A 126 -1.38 12.74 18.35
N GLU A 127 -1.56 13.50 19.43
CA GLU A 127 -2.51 14.61 19.49
C GLU A 127 -2.23 15.63 18.37
N SER A 128 -0.97 16.05 18.22
CA SER A 128 -0.56 16.95 17.15
C SER A 128 -0.83 16.38 15.75
N GLN A 129 -0.57 15.09 15.51
CA GLN A 129 -0.78 14.46 14.20
C GLN A 129 -2.26 14.26 13.85
N PHE A 130 -3.11 14.02 14.86
CA PHE A 130 -4.53 13.74 14.67
C PHE A 130 -5.44 14.94 14.91
N THR A 131 -4.89 16.10 15.25
CA THR A 131 -5.65 17.36 15.22
C THR A 131 -6.11 17.63 13.79
N PRO A 132 -7.43 17.70 13.52
CA PRO A 132 -7.93 18.04 12.19
C PRO A 132 -7.37 19.39 11.76
N ASN A 133 -6.72 19.43 10.60
CA ASN A 133 -6.39 20.70 9.98
C ASN A 133 -7.69 21.44 9.64
N ASP A 134 -7.70 22.75 9.85
CA ASP A 134 -8.79 23.60 9.41
C ASP A 134 -8.75 23.76 7.88
N PHE A 135 -9.29 22.75 7.19
CA PHE A 135 -9.50 22.75 5.74
C PHE A 135 -10.91 23.21 5.37
N GLY A 136 -11.64 23.85 6.30
CA GLY A 136 -12.96 24.39 6.02
C GLY A 136 -12.88 25.41 4.89
N ASP A 137 -13.60 25.16 3.80
CA ASP A 137 -13.89 26.18 2.79
C ASP A 137 -15.32 26.68 3.02
N PRO A 138 -15.51 27.91 3.52
CA PRO A 138 -16.83 28.46 3.81
C PRO A 138 -17.78 28.41 2.61
N ASN A 139 -17.25 28.43 1.38
CA ASN A 139 -18.07 28.33 0.18
C ASN A 139 -18.59 26.91 -0.05
N THR A 140 -17.73 25.91 0.11
CA THR A 140 -18.09 24.50 0.07
C THR A 140 -19.08 24.15 1.18
N GLU A 141 -18.84 24.61 2.41
CA GLU A 141 -19.76 24.41 3.54
C GLU A 141 -21.14 25.00 3.26
N ARG A 142 -21.21 26.26 2.84
CA ARG A 142 -22.49 26.90 2.44
C ARG A 142 -23.19 26.16 1.31
N THR A 143 -22.44 25.62 0.34
CA THR A 143 -22.98 24.86 -0.79
C THR A 143 -23.58 23.54 -0.31
N VAL A 144 -22.87 22.81 0.54
CA VAL A 144 -23.35 21.56 1.14
C VAL A 144 -24.60 21.81 1.98
N GLU A 145 -24.59 22.82 2.85
CA GLU A 145 -25.76 23.16 3.65
C GLU A 145 -26.96 23.54 2.79
N LYS A 146 -26.75 24.33 1.73
CA LYS A 146 -27.81 24.69 0.78
C LYS A 146 -28.39 23.45 0.11
N SER A 147 -27.54 22.54 -0.37
CA SER A 147 -27.98 21.28 -0.99
C SER A 147 -28.76 20.39 -0.03
N ILE A 148 -28.35 20.28 1.25
CA ILE A 148 -29.10 19.54 2.27
C ILE A 148 -30.46 20.18 2.53
N ARG A 149 -30.53 21.51 2.63
CA ARG A 149 -31.79 22.25 2.80
C ARG A 149 -32.74 22.02 1.62
N GLU A 150 -32.22 22.12 0.40
CA GLU A 150 -32.99 21.88 -0.82
C GLU A 150 -33.50 20.44 -0.89
N PHE A 151 -32.66 19.44 -0.62
CA PHE A 151 -33.05 18.03 -0.60
C PHE A 151 -34.16 17.71 0.43
N LYS A 152 -34.11 18.34 1.62
CA LYS A 152 -35.15 18.17 2.64
C LYS A 152 -36.48 18.83 2.26
N ASN A 153 -36.40 19.96 1.56
CA ASN A 153 -37.56 20.73 1.14
C ASN A 153 -38.12 20.29 -0.22
N GLU A 154 -37.42 19.40 -0.93
CA GLU A 154 -37.89 18.82 -2.16
C GLU A 154 -39.10 17.92 -1.88
N ILE A 155 -40.30 18.44 -2.19
CA ILE A 155 -41.53 17.66 -2.16
C ILE A 155 -41.36 16.53 -3.17
N ARG A 156 -41.15 15.31 -2.67
CA ARG A 156 -41.13 14.10 -3.49
C ARG A 156 -42.54 13.84 -4.02
N THR A 157 -42.93 14.57 -5.06
CA THR A 157 -44.03 14.12 -5.91
C THR A 157 -43.56 12.79 -6.50
N SER A 158 -44.21 11.69 -6.13
CA SER A 158 -43.88 10.38 -6.67
C SER A 158 -44.12 10.39 -8.18
N LYS A 159 -43.05 10.71 -8.93
CA LYS A 159 -43.01 10.60 -10.40
C LYS A 159 -43.15 9.15 -10.86
N PHE A 160 -43.09 8.22 -9.92
CA PHE A 160 -43.27 6.79 -10.13
C PHE A 160 -44.74 6.49 -10.41
N LYS A 161 -44.98 5.86 -11.56
CA LYS A 161 -46.26 5.25 -11.87
C LYS A 161 -46.60 4.25 -10.76
N LYS A 162 -47.88 4.22 -10.34
CA LYS A 162 -48.37 3.19 -9.42
C LYS A 162 -48.07 1.82 -10.03
N VAL A 163 -47.34 0.99 -9.28
CA VAL A 163 -46.96 -0.36 -9.70
C VAL A 163 -48.19 -1.25 -9.68
N GLN A 164 -48.39 -2.02 -10.75
CA GLN A 164 -49.47 -3.01 -10.84
C GLN A 164 -49.09 -4.28 -10.07
N PRO A 165 -50.04 -4.95 -9.37
CA PRO A 165 -49.75 -6.19 -8.65
C PRO A 165 -49.13 -7.29 -9.53
N SER A 166 -49.48 -7.33 -10.81
CA SER A 166 -48.92 -8.26 -11.79
C SER A 166 -47.43 -8.02 -12.07
N GLU A 167 -46.96 -6.78 -12.05
CA GLU A 167 -45.55 -6.43 -12.19
C GLU A 167 -44.75 -6.97 -11.00
N ILE A 168 -45.28 -6.81 -9.78
CA ILE A 168 -44.66 -7.32 -8.55
C ILE A 168 -44.51 -8.85 -8.62
N ILE A 169 -45.57 -9.56 -8.99
CA ILE A 169 -45.56 -11.02 -9.13
C ILE A 169 -44.57 -11.47 -10.21
N CYS A 170 -44.50 -10.76 -11.34
CA CYS A 170 -43.55 -11.04 -12.41
C CYS A 170 -42.11 -10.88 -11.92
N PHE A 171 -41.80 -9.81 -11.20
CA PHE A 171 -40.49 -9.58 -10.61
C PHE A 171 -40.13 -10.67 -9.58
N MET A 172 -41.05 -11.01 -8.67
CA MET A 172 -40.82 -12.05 -7.65
C MET A 172 -40.42 -13.39 -8.27
N LYS A 173 -41.05 -13.78 -9.40
CA LYS A 173 -40.72 -15.03 -10.11
C LYS A 173 -39.31 -15.04 -10.73
N HIS A 174 -38.74 -13.88 -11.02
CA HIS A 174 -37.43 -13.76 -11.67
C HIS A 174 -36.28 -13.43 -10.70
N ILE A 175 -36.58 -13.20 -9.42
CA ILE A 175 -35.55 -12.95 -8.40
C ILE A 175 -34.88 -14.28 -8.02
N LYS A 176 -33.56 -14.33 -8.10
CA LYS A 176 -32.77 -15.48 -7.63
C LYS A 176 -32.79 -15.50 -6.09
N ILE A 177 -33.39 -16.56 -5.53
CA ILE A 177 -33.65 -16.76 -4.09
C ILE A 177 -32.36 -16.93 -3.26
N ASN A 178 -31.20 -17.13 -3.91
CA ASN A 178 -29.94 -17.43 -3.24
C ASN A 178 -29.18 -16.18 -2.71
N LYS A 179 -29.88 -15.09 -2.39
CA LYS A 179 -29.26 -13.90 -1.78
C LYS A 179 -29.54 -13.86 -0.28
N ALA A 180 -28.51 -13.59 0.51
CA ALA A 180 -28.65 -13.37 1.94
C ALA A 180 -29.52 -12.11 2.22
N PRO A 181 -30.25 -12.06 3.35
CA PRO A 181 -31.05 -10.89 3.73
C PRO A 181 -30.17 -9.64 3.86
N GLY A 182 -30.72 -8.50 3.41
CA GLY A 182 -30.08 -7.19 3.50
C GLY A 182 -30.08 -6.62 4.92
N ILE A 183 -29.45 -5.46 5.09
CA ILE A 183 -29.40 -4.70 6.36
C ILE A 183 -30.80 -4.33 6.88
N ASP A 184 -31.77 -4.22 5.99
CA ASP A 184 -33.19 -4.00 6.28
C ASP A 184 -33.89 -5.22 6.91
N SER A 185 -33.17 -6.32 7.14
CA SER A 185 -33.67 -7.56 7.76
C SER A 185 -34.88 -8.17 7.04
N LEU A 186 -35.14 -7.76 5.79
CA LEU A 186 -36.18 -8.35 4.96
C LEU A 186 -35.67 -9.69 4.44
N GLN A 187 -36.10 -10.74 5.12
CA GLN A 187 -35.91 -12.12 4.66
C GLN A 187 -36.88 -12.37 3.50
N ILE A 188 -36.37 -12.79 2.34
CA ILE A 188 -37.22 -13.28 1.25
C ILE A 188 -37.74 -14.65 1.70
N ILE A 189 -38.86 -14.64 2.42
CA ILE A 189 -39.60 -15.84 2.80
C ILE A 189 -40.55 -16.13 1.65
N CYS A 190 -40.36 -17.27 0.97
CA CYS A 190 -41.39 -17.90 0.18
C CYS A 190 -42.31 -18.70 1.09
#